data_AF-A0A497E0D3-F1
#
_entry.id   AF-A0A497E0D3-F1
#
_cell.length_a   1.000
_cell.length_b   1.000
_cell.length_c   1.000
_cell.angle_alpha   90.00
_cell.angle_beta   90.00
_cell.angle_gamma   90.00
#
_symmetry.space_group_name_H-M   'P 1'
#
loop_
_entity.id
_entity.type
_entity.pdbx_description
1 polymer ?
#
loop_
_entity_poly.entity_id
_entity_poly.type
_entity_poly.pdbx_seq_one_letter_code
_entity_poly.pdbx_strand_id
1 'polypeptide(L)'
;MDNKFGPKTFFSFILATSFIFLFFLQTHSFASSSSPLKPLQYNLKELVKQAAVGVIAPPGFGSSPYRIDPNGHLHVVPGTGSITFNFRTGDTAYYLAGDHVEPAVTLYNLGTSGSRSSAESYGLNTLACIGNKVKVITGEAQGSWGYVIGKHGGAEHVMVDFPDPSVLEKLVIGDKMQIYTYGLGMKLTNIKDVAVMNTSPTLMAALTQAGLGITPEGKLKIPVALIIPAKIMGSGLGRDHVYRGDYDIQLFDEETVRRYHLDRLRFGDLVAIMDADNTYGRIYRQGAISVGVIVHSRSYVAGHGPGVTTLFTSATGKIEPVIDEKANLAYLLGFKKLGEN
;
A
#
# COMPACT_ATOMS: atom_id res chain seq x y z
N MET A 1 -75.03 -35.92 4.51
CA MET A 1 -74.15 -34.78 4.18
C MET A 1 -72.87 -35.36 3.59
N ASP A 2 -72.86 -35.30 2.26
CA ASP A 2 -71.74 -35.27 1.31
C ASP A 2 -70.60 -36.28 1.48
N ASN A 3 -70.63 -37.41 0.75
CA ASN A 3 -70.27 -37.62 -0.68
C ASN A 3 -68.76 -37.82 -0.89
N LYS A 4 -68.22 -38.80 -1.63
CA LYS A 4 -68.64 -40.12 -2.13
C LYS A 4 -67.51 -40.57 -3.09
N PHE A 5 -67.09 -41.86 -3.03
CA PHE A 5 -66.38 -42.66 -4.06
C PHE A 5 -64.99 -42.18 -4.56
N GLY A 6 -63.96 -42.99 -4.84
CA GLY A 6 -63.75 -44.43 -5.05
C GLY A 6 -62.55 -44.57 -6.02
N PRO A 7 -61.70 -45.61 -5.97
CA PRO A 7 -60.47 -45.68 -6.78
C PRO A 7 -60.71 -46.36 -8.14
N LYS A 8 -60.04 -45.88 -9.20
CA LYS A 8 -59.89 -46.62 -10.46
C LYS A 8 -58.45 -46.58 -10.97
N THR A 9 -57.90 -47.78 -11.09
CA THR A 9 -56.71 -48.18 -11.83
C THR A 9 -56.86 -47.90 -13.34
N PHE A 10 -55.78 -47.46 -13.99
CA PHE A 10 -55.55 -47.71 -15.42
C PHE A 10 -54.06 -47.92 -15.70
N PHE A 11 -53.75 -49.09 -16.25
CA PHE A 11 -52.52 -49.42 -16.97
C PHE A 11 -52.61 -48.80 -18.38
N SER A 12 -51.53 -48.24 -18.93
CA SER A 12 -51.05 -48.62 -20.27
C SER A 12 -49.71 -47.96 -20.66
N PHE A 13 -48.88 -48.82 -21.24
CA PHE A 13 -47.64 -48.71 -22.00
C PHE A 13 -47.35 -47.45 -22.85
N ILE A 14 -46.11 -46.97 -22.71
CA ILE A 14 -45.05 -46.72 -23.73
C ILE A 14 -45.48 -46.32 -25.15
N LEU A 15 -45.03 -45.14 -25.60
CA LEU A 15 -44.29 -45.01 -26.87
C LEU A 15 -43.40 -43.75 -26.87
N ALA A 16 -42.17 -43.92 -27.33
CA ALA A 16 -41.13 -42.89 -27.42
C ALA A 16 -41.31 -42.01 -28.67
N THR A 17 -41.07 -40.71 -28.52
CA THR A 17 -40.73 -39.82 -29.64
C THR A 17 -39.73 -38.77 -29.16
N SER A 18 -38.52 -38.86 -29.70
CA SER A 18 -37.43 -37.90 -29.54
C SER A 18 -37.80 -36.53 -30.12
N PHE A 19 -37.68 -35.48 -29.32
CA PHE A 19 -37.63 -34.10 -29.80
C PHE A 19 -36.28 -33.49 -29.40
N ILE A 20 -35.42 -33.30 -30.39
CA ILE A 20 -34.18 -32.52 -30.28
C ILE A 20 -34.60 -31.05 -30.30
N PHE A 21 -34.52 -30.38 -29.15
CA PHE A 21 -34.62 -28.93 -29.05
C PHE A 21 -33.21 -28.34 -29.17
N LEU A 22 -32.86 -27.81 -30.33
CA LEU A 22 -31.69 -26.94 -30.48
C LEU A 22 -31.95 -25.63 -29.73
N PHE A 23 -31.41 -25.50 -28.52
CA PHE A 23 -31.27 -24.21 -27.86
C PHE A 23 -30.13 -23.44 -28.52
N PHE A 24 -30.47 -22.39 -29.28
CA PHE A 24 -29.51 -21.35 -29.65
C PHE A 24 -29.09 -20.62 -28.36
N LEU A 25 -27.96 -21.01 -27.77
CA LEU A 25 -27.25 -20.15 -26.82
C LEU A 25 -26.65 -18.99 -27.63
N GLN A 26 -27.31 -17.83 -27.61
CA GLN A 26 -26.64 -16.57 -27.89
C GLN A 26 -25.64 -16.32 -26.76
N THR A 27 -24.39 -16.71 -26.98
CA THR A 27 -23.26 -16.27 -26.18
C THR A 27 -23.06 -14.78 -26.41
N HIS A 28 -23.67 -13.96 -25.55
CA HIS A 28 -23.25 -12.56 -25.41
C HIS A 28 -21.86 -12.58 -24.79
N SER A 29 -20.85 -12.65 -25.64
CA SER A 29 -19.48 -12.32 -25.29
C SER A 29 -19.47 -10.83 -24.93
N PHE A 30 -19.58 -10.50 -23.64
CA PHE A 30 -19.11 -9.21 -23.13
C PHE A 30 -17.58 -9.21 -23.23
N ALA A 31 -17.07 -9.04 -24.44
CA ALA A 31 -15.78 -8.45 -24.61
C ALA A 31 -15.89 -7.03 -24.01
N SER A 32 -15.41 -6.87 -22.78
CA SER A 32 -15.16 -5.57 -22.20
C SER A 32 -14.19 -4.83 -23.12
N SER A 33 -14.72 -4.07 -24.07
CA SER A 33 -13.95 -3.08 -24.80
C SER A 33 -13.62 -1.96 -23.82
N SER A 34 -12.64 -2.18 -22.94
CA SER A 34 -12.10 -1.09 -22.16
C SER A 34 -11.42 -0.15 -23.15
N SER A 35 -12.03 1.00 -23.40
CA SER A 35 -11.40 2.08 -24.15
C SER A 35 -9.96 2.27 -23.65
N PRO A 36 -8.97 2.39 -24.55
CA PRO A 36 -7.58 2.46 -24.14
C PRO A 36 -7.38 3.67 -23.21
N LEU A 37 -6.77 3.44 -22.05
CA LEU A 37 -6.44 4.51 -21.11
C LEU A 37 -5.42 5.44 -21.75
N LYS A 38 -5.66 6.76 -21.62
CA LYS A 38 -4.68 7.75 -22.03
C LYS A 38 -3.50 7.72 -21.04
N PRO A 39 -2.24 7.63 -21.50
CA PRO A 39 -1.09 7.65 -20.60
C PRO A 39 -1.02 8.93 -19.75
N LEU A 40 -0.71 8.75 -18.47
CA LEU A 40 -0.51 9.86 -17.55
C LEU A 40 0.80 10.59 -17.87
N GLN A 41 0.74 11.92 -17.97
CA GLN A 41 1.91 12.76 -18.24
C GLN A 41 2.27 13.57 -17.00
N TYR A 42 3.57 13.78 -16.81
CA TYR A 42 4.12 14.54 -15.71
C TYR A 42 5.43 15.20 -16.12
N ASN A 43 5.87 16.18 -15.34
CA ASN A 43 7.06 17.01 -15.60
C ASN A 43 8.41 16.28 -15.38
N LEU A 44 8.58 15.08 -15.94
CA LEU A 44 9.75 14.22 -15.72
C LEU A 44 11.11 14.93 -15.96
N LYS A 45 11.19 15.78 -17.00
CA LYS A 45 12.42 16.49 -17.37
C LYS A 45 12.83 17.59 -16.39
N GLU A 46 11.89 18.07 -15.56
CA GLU A 46 12.11 19.12 -14.56
C GLU A 46 12.46 18.56 -13.19
N LEU A 47 12.24 17.26 -12.98
CA LEU A 47 12.49 16.63 -11.69
C LEU A 47 13.99 16.63 -11.38
N VAL A 48 14.32 17.01 -10.14
CA VAL A 48 15.69 17.02 -9.65
C VAL A 48 16.02 15.68 -9.01
N LYS A 49 17.20 15.15 -9.34
CA LYS A 49 17.75 13.94 -8.73
C LYS A 49 18.92 14.31 -7.82
N GLN A 50 18.82 13.98 -6.53
CA GLN A 50 19.87 14.29 -5.53
C GLN A 50 20.27 13.04 -4.75
N ALA A 51 21.37 13.15 -4.00
CA ALA A 51 21.78 12.12 -3.06
C ALA A 51 21.25 12.45 -1.66
N ALA A 52 20.72 11.43 -0.98
CA ALA A 52 20.50 11.44 0.46
C ALA A 52 21.12 10.17 1.04
N VAL A 53 21.76 10.28 2.20
CA VAL A 53 22.33 9.12 2.90
C VAL A 53 21.47 8.81 4.11
N GLY A 54 21.10 7.55 4.25
CA GLY A 54 20.52 6.98 5.45
C GLY A 54 21.49 5.99 6.11
N VAL A 55 21.28 5.75 7.39
CA VAL A 55 22.00 4.77 8.20
C VAL A 55 20.99 3.75 8.71
N ILE A 56 21.32 2.45 8.69
CA ILE A 56 20.44 1.41 9.23
C ILE A 56 20.19 1.71 10.71
N ALA A 57 18.92 1.94 11.04
CA ALA A 57 18.50 2.33 12.37
C ALA A 57 18.56 1.11 13.31
N PRO A 58 19.04 1.26 14.55
CA PRO A 58 18.90 0.21 15.56
C PRO A 58 17.41 -0.03 15.90
N PRO A 59 17.06 -1.20 16.47
CA PRO A 59 15.75 -1.36 17.10
C PRO A 59 15.61 -0.37 18.27
N GLY A 60 14.39 0.13 18.51
CA GLY A 60 14.13 1.11 19.56
C GLY A 60 12.97 0.70 20.48
N PHE A 61 13.17 0.84 21.79
CA PHE A 61 12.11 0.83 22.79
C PHE A 61 12.07 2.17 23.54
N GLY A 62 10.87 2.52 24.00
CA GLY A 62 10.73 3.59 24.99
C GLY A 62 11.22 3.14 26.36
N SER A 63 11.11 4.00 27.37
CA SER A 63 11.42 3.64 28.76
C SER A 63 10.54 2.50 29.28
N SER A 64 9.29 2.41 28.80
CA SER A 64 8.40 1.28 29.04
C SER A 64 8.60 0.20 27.96
N PRO A 65 8.70 -1.08 28.34
CA PRO A 65 8.74 -2.19 27.37
C PRO A 65 7.34 -2.51 26.81
N TYR A 66 6.28 -1.91 27.34
CA TYR A 66 4.90 -2.26 27.00
C TYR A 66 4.32 -1.41 25.89
N ARG A 67 3.57 -2.05 25.00
CA ARG A 67 2.52 -1.46 24.17
C ARG A 67 1.18 -1.71 24.84
N ILE A 68 0.33 -0.69 24.89
CA ILE A 68 -0.95 -0.75 25.62
C ILE A 68 -2.07 -0.73 24.58
N ASP A 69 -2.92 -1.75 24.60
CA ASP A 69 -4.05 -1.83 23.69
C ASP A 69 -5.29 -1.04 24.19
N PRO A 70 -6.33 -0.84 23.36
CA PRO A 70 -7.53 -0.10 23.76
C PRO A 70 -8.29 -0.71 24.95
N ASN A 71 -8.07 -1.99 25.25
CA ASN A 71 -8.68 -2.69 26.39
C ASN A 71 -7.78 -2.64 27.64
N GLY A 72 -6.61 -2.00 27.56
CA GLY A 72 -5.65 -1.87 28.65
C GLY A 72 -4.71 -3.06 28.82
N HIS A 73 -4.66 -4.02 27.88
CA HIS A 73 -3.69 -5.10 27.96
C HIS A 73 -2.30 -4.64 27.56
N LEU A 74 -1.30 -5.25 28.20
CA LEU A 74 0.11 -4.96 27.97
C LEU A 74 0.72 -5.99 27.04
N HIS A 75 1.38 -5.52 25.98
CA HIS A 75 2.05 -6.34 24.98
C HIS A 75 3.55 -6.03 24.98
N VAL A 76 4.40 -7.07 25.00
CA VAL A 76 5.86 -6.94 24.86
C VAL A 76 6.26 -7.65 23.57
N VAL A 77 6.45 -6.86 22.51
CA VAL A 77 6.64 -7.35 21.15
C VAL A 77 7.63 -6.46 20.39
N PRO A 78 8.34 -6.99 19.36
CA PRO A 78 9.17 -6.18 18.46
C PRO A 78 8.37 -5.05 17.79
N GLY A 79 9.07 -4.00 17.34
CA GLY A 79 8.45 -2.90 16.63
C GLY A 79 9.36 -2.19 15.63
N THR A 80 9.27 -0.87 15.54
CA THR A 80 9.97 -0.02 14.56
C THR A 80 11.51 -0.13 14.63
N GLY A 81 12.17 0.17 13.51
CA GLY A 81 13.62 0.17 13.38
C GLY A 81 14.18 -1.21 13.03
N SER A 82 15.51 -1.30 12.89
CA SER A 82 16.26 -2.54 12.65
C SER A 82 16.23 -3.08 11.21
N ILE A 83 16.74 -4.30 11.07
CA ILE A 83 16.63 -5.17 9.91
C ILE A 83 15.63 -6.26 10.29
N THR A 84 14.47 -6.24 9.65
CA THR A 84 13.42 -7.26 9.78
C THR A 84 13.66 -8.36 8.76
N PHE A 85 14.24 -9.47 9.22
CA PHE A 85 14.69 -10.57 8.35
C PHE A 85 13.57 -11.40 7.73
N ASN A 86 12.44 -11.57 8.43
CA ASN A 86 11.38 -12.53 8.08
C ASN A 86 10.06 -11.90 7.64
N PHE A 87 9.98 -10.56 7.57
CA PHE A 87 8.84 -9.84 7.01
C PHE A 87 9.33 -8.76 6.05
N ARG A 88 8.90 -8.88 4.79
CA ARG A 88 9.34 -8.04 3.67
C ARG A 88 8.15 -7.56 2.86
N THR A 89 8.43 -6.80 1.81
CA THR A 89 7.39 -6.32 0.90
C THR A 89 6.61 -7.50 0.30
N GLY A 90 5.28 -7.44 0.39
CA GLY A 90 4.38 -8.49 -0.04
C GLY A 90 4.03 -9.52 1.03
N ASP A 91 4.64 -9.48 2.21
CA ASP A 91 4.23 -10.31 3.35
C ASP A 91 3.13 -9.60 4.15
N THR A 92 2.45 -10.33 5.04
CA THR A 92 1.33 -9.79 5.82
C THR A 92 1.74 -8.61 6.71
N ALA A 93 0.94 -7.55 6.71
CA ALA A 93 1.03 -6.43 7.65
C ALA A 93 0.08 -6.62 8.85
N TYR A 94 -0.64 -7.74 8.92
CA TYR A 94 -1.63 -8.04 9.94
C TYR A 94 -1.19 -9.19 10.87
N TYR A 95 -0.87 -10.35 10.31
CA TYR A 95 -0.57 -11.57 11.08
C TYR A 95 0.88 -11.64 11.54
N LEU A 96 1.21 -10.88 12.58
CA LEU A 96 2.52 -10.90 13.23
C LEU A 96 2.43 -10.57 14.73
N ALA A 97 3.35 -11.11 15.50
CA ALA A 97 3.54 -10.78 16.92
C ALA A 97 4.44 -9.54 17.05
N GLY A 98 3.98 -8.39 16.56
CA GLY A 98 4.74 -7.13 16.51
C GLY A 98 3.84 -5.90 16.55
N ASP A 99 4.44 -4.73 16.80
CA ASP A 99 3.78 -3.43 16.88
C ASP A 99 4.54 -2.39 16.03
N HIS A 100 3.94 -1.86 14.97
CA HIS A 100 4.62 -0.97 14.00
C HIS A 100 5.90 -1.59 13.43
N VAL A 101 5.92 -2.90 13.17
CA VAL A 101 7.05 -3.55 12.49
C VAL A 101 7.19 -2.94 11.10
N GLU A 102 8.41 -2.51 10.80
CA GLU A 102 8.81 -2.00 9.50
C GLU A 102 9.45 -3.13 8.69
N PRO A 103 9.06 -3.34 7.42
CA PRO A 103 9.54 -4.46 6.63
C PRO A 103 10.97 -4.23 6.13
N ALA A 104 11.71 -5.34 5.97
CA ALA A 104 13.08 -5.37 5.46
C ALA A 104 14.03 -4.43 6.24
N VAL A 105 14.46 -3.30 5.68
CA VAL A 105 15.51 -2.47 6.30
C VAL A 105 15.01 -1.07 6.59
N THR A 106 15.12 -0.65 7.85
CA THR A 106 14.82 0.72 8.26
C THR A 106 16.06 1.60 8.28
N LEU A 107 15.96 2.77 7.65
CA LEU A 107 16.96 3.82 7.66
C LEU A 107 16.47 5.06 8.41
N TYR A 108 17.40 5.76 9.04
CA TYR A 108 17.24 7.12 9.53
C TYR A 108 18.41 8.03 9.13
N ASN A 109 18.33 9.33 9.42
CA ASN A 109 19.49 10.20 9.40
C ASN A 109 19.40 11.19 10.57
N LEU A 110 20.11 10.88 11.66
CA LEU A 110 20.08 11.69 12.89
C LEU A 110 20.83 13.04 12.76
N GLY A 111 21.51 13.26 11.63
CA GLY A 111 22.32 14.44 11.41
C GLY A 111 23.43 14.60 12.45
N THR A 112 23.92 15.83 12.58
CA THR A 112 24.93 16.17 13.59
C THR A 112 24.36 16.22 15.02
N SER A 113 23.05 16.45 15.15
CA SER A 113 22.38 16.58 16.45
C SER A 113 22.13 15.25 17.17
N GLY A 114 22.23 14.11 16.47
CA GLY A 114 21.83 12.81 17.03
C GLY A 114 20.32 12.65 17.21
N SER A 115 19.51 13.61 16.75
CA SER A 115 18.05 13.62 16.93
C SER A 115 17.30 13.17 15.68
N ARG A 116 16.23 12.41 15.89
CA ARG A 116 15.25 12.06 14.84
C ARG A 116 14.45 13.27 14.35
N SER A 117 14.43 14.35 15.12
CA SER A 117 13.78 15.62 14.75
C SER A 117 14.74 16.63 14.11
N SER A 118 15.84 16.14 13.51
CA SER A 118 16.84 16.96 12.83
C SER A 118 16.42 17.31 11.40
N ALA A 119 17.03 18.38 10.87
CA ALA A 119 16.80 18.80 9.48
C ALA A 119 17.22 17.71 8.48
N GLU A 120 18.26 16.95 8.81
CA GLU A 120 18.76 15.83 8.02
C GLU A 120 17.77 14.65 8.00
N SER A 121 17.13 14.35 9.13
CA SER A 121 16.09 13.32 9.19
C SER A 121 14.87 13.72 8.37
N TYR A 122 14.42 14.97 8.51
CA TYR A 122 13.34 15.50 7.69
C TYR A 122 13.71 15.53 6.21
N GLY A 123 14.95 15.89 5.87
CA GLY A 123 15.48 15.88 4.51
C GLY A 123 15.44 14.48 3.90
N LEU A 124 15.90 13.46 4.63
CA LEU A 124 15.85 12.06 4.18
C LEU A 124 14.41 11.65 3.88
N ASN A 125 13.48 11.83 4.81
CA ASN A 125 12.09 11.42 4.67
C ASN A 125 11.31 12.20 3.58
N THR A 126 11.61 13.49 3.43
CA THR A 126 10.93 14.35 2.45
C THR A 126 11.42 14.05 1.03
N LEU A 127 12.73 13.85 0.85
CA LEU A 127 13.31 13.61 -0.48
C LEU A 127 13.12 12.16 -0.95
N ALA A 128 13.05 11.20 -0.03
CA ALA A 128 12.82 9.80 -0.37
C ALA A 128 11.40 9.58 -0.90
N CYS A 129 11.33 9.15 -2.17
CA CYS A 129 10.11 8.70 -2.81
C CYS A 129 10.13 7.17 -2.98
N ILE A 130 8.96 6.55 -2.81
CA ILE A 130 8.77 5.11 -3.02
C ILE A 130 9.16 4.74 -4.46
N GLY A 131 9.98 3.70 -4.59
CA GLY A 131 10.62 3.28 -5.83
C GLY A 131 11.91 4.01 -6.15
N ASN A 132 12.46 4.88 -5.29
CA ASN A 132 13.82 5.40 -5.48
C ASN A 132 14.85 4.29 -5.33
N LYS A 133 15.87 4.29 -6.20
CA LYS A 133 16.99 3.35 -6.10
C LYS A 133 17.84 3.67 -4.88
N VAL A 134 18.25 2.62 -4.18
CA VAL A 134 19.10 2.68 -3.00
C VAL A 134 20.31 1.80 -3.22
N LYS A 135 21.50 2.29 -2.88
CA LYS A 135 22.75 1.53 -2.93
C LYS A 135 23.33 1.42 -1.53
N VAL A 136 23.69 0.21 -1.12
CA VAL A 136 24.50 0.00 0.09
C VAL A 136 25.93 0.49 -0.18
N ILE A 137 26.46 1.36 0.68
CA ILE A 137 27.75 2.04 0.47
C ILE A 137 28.81 1.70 1.52
N THR A 138 28.47 0.90 2.53
CA THR A 138 29.41 0.37 3.54
C THR A 138 29.06 -1.09 3.87
N GLY A 139 29.91 -1.77 4.63
CA GLY A 139 29.64 -3.12 5.14
C GLY A 139 29.83 -4.21 4.10
N GLU A 140 29.55 -5.46 4.49
CA GLU A 140 29.72 -6.64 3.64
C GLU A 140 28.79 -6.62 2.41
N ALA A 141 27.59 -6.04 2.56
CA ALA A 141 26.63 -5.89 1.47
C ALA A 141 26.92 -4.73 0.50
N GLN A 142 28.04 -4.01 0.65
CA GLN A 142 28.36 -2.84 -0.18
C GLN A 142 28.25 -3.15 -1.68
N GLY A 143 27.58 -2.26 -2.41
CA GLY A 143 27.33 -2.42 -3.85
C GLY A 143 25.95 -3.01 -4.18
N SER A 144 25.27 -3.62 -3.21
CA SER A 144 23.91 -4.13 -3.39
C SER A 144 22.91 -3.01 -3.66
N TRP A 145 21.92 -3.29 -4.51
CA TRP A 145 20.89 -2.33 -4.93
C TRP A 145 19.51 -2.75 -4.47
N GLY A 146 18.77 -1.80 -3.92
CA GLY A 146 17.38 -1.96 -3.50
C GLY A 146 16.52 -0.76 -3.89
N TYR A 147 15.32 -0.69 -3.33
CA TYR A 147 14.38 0.40 -3.53
C TYR A 147 13.77 0.87 -2.22
N VAL A 148 13.48 2.16 -2.14
CA VAL A 148 12.60 2.71 -1.09
C VAL A 148 11.21 2.11 -1.26
N ILE A 149 10.65 1.55 -0.18
CA ILE A 149 9.33 0.92 -0.16
C ILE A 149 8.33 1.67 0.72
N GLY A 150 8.78 2.60 1.56
CA GLY A 150 7.91 3.35 2.45
C GLY A 150 8.64 4.35 3.32
N LYS A 151 7.88 5.11 4.10
CA LYS A 151 8.37 6.00 5.13
C LYS A 151 7.39 6.10 6.29
N HIS A 152 7.92 6.22 7.49
CA HIS A 152 7.15 6.25 8.72
C HIS A 152 7.42 7.57 9.46
N GLY A 153 6.40 8.43 9.49
CA GLY A 153 6.47 9.77 10.10
C GLY A 153 6.37 9.71 11.62
N GLY A 154 7.01 10.65 12.31
CA GLY A 154 7.13 10.61 13.78
C GLY A 154 8.33 9.78 14.24
N ALA A 155 8.50 8.56 13.69
CA ALA A 155 9.76 7.83 13.79
C ALA A 155 10.84 8.45 12.89
N GLU A 156 10.43 9.11 11.81
CA GLU A 156 11.30 9.69 10.77
C GLU A 156 12.23 8.65 10.15
N HIS A 157 11.59 7.54 9.73
CA HIS A 157 12.23 6.39 9.13
C HIS A 157 11.90 6.28 7.63
N VAL A 158 12.82 5.68 6.87
CA VAL A 158 12.63 5.29 5.47
C VAL A 158 12.94 3.81 5.33
N MET A 159 12.02 3.04 4.74
CA MET A 159 12.17 1.60 4.60
C MET A 159 12.66 1.24 3.20
N VAL A 160 13.57 0.27 3.13
CA VAL A 160 14.24 -0.18 1.91
C VAL A 160 14.17 -1.69 1.81
N ASP A 161 13.90 -2.18 0.60
CA ASP A 161 13.89 -3.61 0.29
C ASP A 161 14.73 -3.92 -0.95
N PHE A 162 15.19 -5.17 -1.04
CA PHE A 162 16.16 -5.63 -2.03
C PHE A 162 15.56 -6.73 -2.92
N PRO A 163 15.74 -6.72 -4.25
CA PRO A 163 15.30 -7.84 -5.08
C PRO A 163 15.93 -9.18 -4.65
N ASP A 164 17.19 -9.17 -4.22
CA ASP A 164 17.85 -10.34 -3.66
C ASP A 164 17.69 -10.36 -2.12
N PRO A 165 16.91 -11.32 -1.55
CA PRO A 165 16.77 -11.47 -0.10
C PRO A 165 18.09 -11.68 0.64
N SER A 166 19.07 -12.33 0.02
CA SER A 166 20.33 -12.71 0.68
C SER A 166 21.18 -11.51 1.08
N VAL A 167 20.84 -10.31 0.58
CA VAL A 167 21.44 -9.04 1.00
C VAL A 167 21.19 -8.78 2.48
N LEU A 168 20.01 -9.11 3.02
CA LEU A 168 19.66 -8.82 4.42
C LEU A 168 20.63 -9.48 5.41
N GLU A 169 21.08 -10.70 5.11
CA GLU A 169 22.02 -11.46 5.95
C GLU A 169 23.43 -10.85 6.05
N LYS A 170 23.77 -9.94 5.13
CA LYS A 170 25.08 -9.26 5.05
C LYS A 170 25.05 -7.84 5.61
N LEU A 171 23.87 -7.37 6.02
CA LEU A 171 23.69 -6.03 6.55
C LEU A 171 23.84 -6.04 8.06
N VAL A 172 24.44 -4.98 8.59
CA VAL A 172 24.52 -4.75 10.03
C VAL A 172 23.97 -3.37 10.39
N ILE A 173 23.45 -3.24 11.61
CA ILE A 173 23.03 -1.94 12.13
C ILE A 173 24.19 -0.94 12.02
N GLY A 174 23.89 0.25 11.51
CA GLY A 174 24.90 1.28 11.25
C GLY A 174 25.46 1.31 9.83
N ASP A 175 25.18 0.30 8.99
CA ASP A 175 25.52 0.38 7.57
C ASP A 175 24.83 1.58 6.91
N LYS A 176 25.51 2.18 5.94
CA LYS A 176 25.06 3.37 5.23
C LYS A 176 24.52 2.99 3.86
N MET A 177 23.46 3.69 3.48
CA MET A 177 22.85 3.54 2.16
C MET A 177 22.66 4.91 1.51
N GLN A 178 23.03 5.01 0.23
CA GLN A 178 22.74 6.18 -0.57
C GLN A 178 21.43 5.99 -1.34
N ILE A 179 20.47 6.85 -1.07
CA ILE A 179 19.24 6.99 -1.83
C ILE A 179 19.47 7.98 -2.97
N TYR A 180 19.15 7.56 -4.18
CA TYR A 180 19.13 8.42 -5.35
C TYR A 180 17.74 9.06 -5.45
N THR A 181 17.51 10.05 -4.61
CA THR A 181 16.21 10.74 -4.43
C THR A 181 15.73 11.33 -5.75
N TYR A 182 14.50 10.99 -6.15
CA TYR A 182 13.93 11.42 -7.43
C TYR A 182 12.41 11.30 -7.43
N GLY A 183 11.68 12.40 -7.54
CA GLY A 183 10.20 12.39 -7.57
C GLY A 183 9.55 13.56 -6.83
N LEU A 184 10.21 14.14 -5.83
CA LEU A 184 9.70 15.35 -5.17
C LEU A 184 9.61 16.50 -6.19
N GLY A 185 8.47 17.19 -6.19
CA GLY A 185 8.16 18.24 -7.17
C GLY A 185 7.43 17.74 -8.42
N MET A 186 7.06 16.46 -8.49
CA MET A 186 6.26 15.91 -9.60
C MET A 186 4.89 16.58 -9.68
N LYS A 187 4.52 16.98 -10.90
CA LYS A 187 3.24 17.56 -11.25
C LYS A 187 2.66 16.81 -12.44
N LEU A 188 1.40 16.41 -12.34
CA LEU A 188 0.65 15.81 -13.43
C LEU A 188 0.24 16.93 -14.40
N THR A 189 0.53 16.76 -15.70
CA THR A 189 0.38 17.86 -16.69
C THR A 189 -0.84 17.70 -17.58
N ASN A 190 -1.45 16.52 -17.63
CA ASN A 190 -2.60 16.21 -18.49
C ASN A 190 -3.85 15.74 -17.73
N ILE A 191 -3.89 15.92 -16.41
CA ILE A 191 -5.06 15.75 -15.55
C ILE A 191 -5.07 16.81 -14.46
N LYS A 192 -6.24 17.39 -14.18
CA LYS A 192 -6.44 18.39 -13.12
C LYS A 192 -7.02 17.72 -11.87
N ASP A 193 -6.90 18.40 -10.73
CA ASP A 193 -7.48 18.02 -9.44
C ASP A 193 -7.02 16.64 -8.91
N VAL A 194 -5.84 16.19 -9.36
CA VAL A 194 -5.13 15.05 -8.80
C VAL A 194 -3.72 15.50 -8.48
N ALA A 195 -3.35 15.44 -7.20
CA ALA A 195 -1.98 15.67 -6.75
C ALA A 195 -1.22 14.34 -6.67
N VAL A 196 0.07 14.40 -6.94
CA VAL A 196 1.01 13.28 -6.79
C VAL A 196 2.11 13.67 -5.80
N MET A 197 2.54 12.73 -4.97
CA MET A 197 3.57 12.90 -3.96
C MET A 197 4.25 11.56 -3.67
N ASN A 198 5.43 11.60 -3.04
CA ASN A 198 6.14 10.41 -2.55
C ASN A 198 6.38 9.29 -3.59
N THR A 199 6.27 9.60 -4.88
CA THR A 199 6.25 8.63 -5.98
C THR A 199 7.45 8.88 -6.88
N SER A 200 8.31 7.87 -7.07
CA SER A 200 9.42 7.98 -8.01
C SER A 200 8.96 7.78 -9.46
N PRO A 201 9.73 8.27 -10.45
CA PRO A 201 9.50 7.90 -11.86
C PRO A 201 9.59 6.39 -12.13
N THR A 202 10.36 5.65 -11.35
CA THR A 202 10.39 4.17 -11.42
C THR A 202 9.05 3.58 -11.02
N LEU A 203 8.46 4.04 -9.92
CA LEU A 203 7.13 3.59 -9.50
C LEU A 203 6.04 4.06 -10.47
N MET A 204 6.11 5.28 -10.99
CA MET A 204 5.19 5.77 -12.03
C MET A 204 5.18 4.85 -13.27
N ALA A 205 6.36 4.42 -13.73
CA ALA A 205 6.47 3.52 -14.87
C ALA A 205 5.85 2.15 -14.57
N ALA A 206 6.13 1.58 -13.40
CA ALA A 206 5.54 0.31 -12.97
C ALA A 206 4.01 0.38 -12.83
N LEU A 207 3.49 1.46 -12.22
CA LEU A 207 2.05 1.69 -12.13
C LEU A 207 1.40 1.83 -13.50
N THR A 208 2.05 2.53 -14.45
CA THR A 208 1.55 2.66 -15.83
C THR A 208 1.44 1.28 -16.49
N GLN A 209 2.43 0.40 -16.31
CA GLN A 209 2.38 -0.97 -16.81
C GLN A 209 1.29 -1.80 -16.13
N ALA A 210 1.00 -1.52 -14.85
CA ALA A 210 -0.08 -2.14 -14.09
C ALA A 210 -1.47 -1.52 -14.37
N GLY A 211 -1.61 -0.63 -15.35
CA GLY A 211 -2.90 -0.09 -15.77
C GLY A 211 -3.27 1.27 -15.16
N LEU A 212 -2.31 2.01 -14.61
CA LEU A 212 -2.48 3.43 -14.28
C LEU A 212 -2.66 4.24 -15.57
N GLY A 213 -3.74 5.03 -15.64
CA GLY A 213 -3.97 5.92 -16.78
C GLY A 213 -5.24 6.75 -16.64
N ILE A 214 -5.49 7.59 -17.62
CA ILE A 214 -6.66 8.48 -17.63
C ILE A 214 -7.79 7.84 -18.42
N THR A 215 -8.96 7.71 -17.81
CA THR A 215 -10.17 7.17 -18.45
C THR A 215 -10.75 8.17 -19.47
N PRO A 216 -11.63 7.73 -20.40
CA PRO A 216 -12.34 8.65 -21.29
C PRO A 216 -13.12 9.75 -20.57
N GLU A 217 -13.57 9.49 -19.34
CA GLU A 217 -14.30 10.41 -18.46
C GLU A 217 -13.37 11.40 -17.72
N GLY A 218 -12.05 11.29 -17.95
CA GLY A 218 -11.05 12.18 -17.37
C GLY A 218 -10.75 11.92 -15.89
N LYS A 219 -10.92 10.68 -15.42
CA LYS A 219 -10.48 10.23 -14.09
C LYS A 219 -9.14 9.50 -14.17
N LEU A 220 -8.38 9.50 -13.09
CA LEU A 220 -7.19 8.66 -12.92
C LEU A 220 -7.61 7.27 -12.48
N LYS A 221 -7.59 6.30 -13.39
CA LYS A 221 -7.73 4.88 -13.05
C LYS A 221 -6.42 4.37 -12.47
N ILE A 222 -6.48 3.70 -11.31
CA ILE A 222 -5.31 3.17 -10.60
C ILE A 222 -5.65 1.83 -9.92
N PRO A 223 -4.82 0.78 -10.07
CA PRO A 223 -5.02 -0.48 -9.36
C PRO A 223 -4.74 -0.33 -7.85
N VAL A 224 -5.59 -0.93 -7.01
CA VAL A 224 -5.43 -1.01 -5.55
C VAL A 224 -5.81 -2.39 -5.04
N ALA A 225 -5.18 -2.87 -3.98
CA ALA A 225 -5.49 -4.15 -3.37
C ALA A 225 -6.81 -4.06 -2.57
N LEU A 226 -6.99 -2.97 -1.82
CA LEU A 226 -8.15 -2.75 -0.96
C LEU A 226 -8.67 -1.31 -1.05
N ILE A 227 -9.96 -1.16 -0.72
CA ILE A 227 -10.64 0.13 -0.56
C ILE A 227 -11.06 0.27 0.91
N ILE A 228 -10.68 1.38 1.52
CA ILE A 228 -10.73 1.63 2.97
C ILE A 228 -11.55 2.89 3.24
N PRO A 229 -12.46 2.90 4.23
CA PRO A 229 -13.21 4.11 4.56
C PRO A 229 -12.38 5.05 5.44
N ALA A 230 -12.49 6.37 5.25
CA ALA A 230 -11.78 7.35 6.07
C ALA A 230 -12.09 7.25 7.59
N LYS A 231 -13.26 6.73 7.97
CA LYS A 231 -13.69 6.63 9.38
C LYS A 231 -12.77 5.80 10.28
N ILE A 232 -11.93 4.94 9.71
CA ILE A 232 -10.96 4.13 10.46
C ILE A 232 -9.52 4.65 10.34
N MET A 233 -9.30 5.79 9.71
CA MET A 233 -7.99 6.42 9.73
C MET A 233 -7.72 7.03 11.11
N GLY A 234 -6.48 6.97 11.59
CA GLY A 234 -6.10 7.34 12.96
C GLY A 234 -4.85 8.19 13.04
N SER A 235 -3.84 7.70 13.79
CA SER A 235 -2.55 8.36 13.99
C SER A 235 -1.99 8.92 12.68
N GLY A 236 -1.47 10.14 12.72
CA GLY A 236 -1.03 10.89 11.53
C GLY A 236 -2.07 11.88 10.96
N LEU A 237 -3.33 11.81 11.40
CA LEU A 237 -4.31 12.88 11.16
C LEU A 237 -3.89 14.20 11.83
N GLY A 238 -4.16 15.33 11.16
CA GLY A 238 -3.80 16.66 11.66
C GLY A 238 -2.32 17.03 11.59
N ARG A 239 -1.46 16.12 11.12
CA ARG A 239 -0.01 16.36 10.94
C ARG A 239 0.27 16.97 9.56
N ASP A 240 1.23 17.88 9.50
CA ASP A 240 1.70 18.62 8.31
C ASP A 240 2.76 17.86 7.50
N HIS A 241 2.78 16.53 7.62
CA HIS A 241 3.89 15.69 7.18
C HIS A 241 3.53 14.72 6.03
N VAL A 242 2.52 15.04 5.21
CA VAL A 242 2.08 14.14 4.12
C VAL A 242 3.21 13.78 3.15
N TYR A 243 4.14 14.71 2.92
CA TYR A 243 5.33 14.50 2.09
C TYR A 243 6.48 13.76 2.78
N ARG A 244 6.41 13.45 4.07
CA ARG A 244 7.53 12.85 4.82
C ARG A 244 7.13 11.72 5.78
N GLY A 245 5.85 11.40 5.85
CA GLY A 245 5.34 10.32 6.70
C GLY A 245 4.04 9.71 6.16
N ASP A 246 3.40 8.98 7.05
CA ASP A 246 2.24 8.14 6.85
C ASP A 246 1.16 8.43 7.90
N TYR A 247 0.07 7.66 7.84
CA TYR A 247 -1.02 7.68 8.79
C TYR A 247 -1.76 6.35 8.79
N ASP A 248 -2.40 6.02 9.90
CA ASP A 248 -2.68 4.64 10.25
C ASP A 248 -4.12 4.23 9.96
N ILE A 249 -4.29 2.98 9.51
CA ILE A 249 -5.58 2.29 9.41
C ILE A 249 -5.85 1.55 10.73
N GLN A 250 -6.82 1.99 11.51
CA GLN A 250 -7.17 1.35 12.77
C GLN A 250 -7.88 0.01 12.56
N LEU A 251 -7.52 -0.99 13.37
CA LEU A 251 -8.00 -2.37 13.22
C LEU A 251 -8.72 -2.91 14.48
N PHE A 252 -9.21 -2.02 15.35
CA PHE A 252 -9.74 -2.38 16.67
C PHE A 252 -11.22 -2.83 16.67
N ASP A 253 -11.91 -2.70 15.53
CA ASP A 253 -13.30 -3.16 15.37
C ASP A 253 -13.36 -4.36 14.42
N GLU A 254 -13.61 -5.55 14.97
CA GLU A 254 -13.60 -6.81 14.22
C GLU A 254 -14.62 -6.83 13.07
N GLU A 255 -15.79 -6.23 13.27
CA GLU A 255 -16.81 -6.17 12.23
C GLU A 255 -16.33 -5.34 11.03
N THR A 256 -15.69 -4.19 11.30
CA THR A 256 -15.08 -3.35 10.26
C THR A 256 -13.91 -4.07 9.59
N VAL A 257 -13.03 -4.73 10.35
CA VAL A 257 -11.92 -5.54 9.77
C VAL A 257 -12.48 -6.57 8.79
N ARG A 258 -13.48 -7.34 9.19
CA ARG A 258 -14.12 -8.36 8.33
C ARG A 258 -14.81 -7.75 7.12
N ARG A 259 -15.53 -6.64 7.31
CA ARG A 259 -16.30 -5.97 6.25
C ARG A 259 -15.41 -5.43 5.12
N TYR A 260 -14.23 -4.92 5.46
CA TYR A 260 -13.29 -4.35 4.50
C TYR A 260 -12.09 -5.26 4.21
N HIS A 261 -12.11 -6.50 4.72
CA HIS A 261 -11.06 -7.50 4.54
C HIS A 261 -9.66 -7.03 4.96
N LEU A 262 -9.57 -6.21 6.02
CA LEU A 262 -8.32 -5.55 6.42
C LEU A 262 -7.26 -6.53 6.96
N ASP A 263 -7.67 -7.74 7.31
CA ASP A 263 -6.78 -8.84 7.68
C ASP A 263 -5.92 -9.35 6.51
N ARG A 264 -6.28 -8.99 5.27
CA ARG A 264 -5.52 -9.29 4.04
C ARG A 264 -4.41 -8.29 3.73
N LEU A 265 -4.28 -7.20 4.49
CA LEU A 265 -3.28 -6.17 4.21
C LEU A 265 -1.86 -6.75 4.27
N ARG A 266 -1.06 -6.40 3.26
CA ARG A 266 0.36 -6.74 3.13
C ARG A 266 1.20 -5.49 3.07
N PHE A 267 2.46 -5.60 3.51
CA PHE A 267 3.45 -4.57 3.23
C PHE A 267 3.53 -4.33 1.72
N GLY A 268 3.53 -3.05 1.32
CA GLY A 268 3.59 -2.67 -0.08
C GLY A 268 2.25 -2.67 -0.82
N ASP A 269 1.12 -3.07 -0.21
CA ASP A 269 -0.18 -3.00 -0.87
C ASP A 269 -0.53 -1.55 -1.20
N LEU A 270 -0.99 -1.32 -2.42
CA LEU A 270 -1.64 -0.07 -2.80
C LEU A 270 -3.06 -0.09 -2.27
N VAL A 271 -3.47 0.94 -1.54
CA VAL A 271 -4.82 1.03 -0.97
C VAL A 271 -5.45 2.36 -1.33
N ALA A 272 -6.75 2.34 -1.61
CA ALA A 272 -7.55 3.56 -1.76
C ALA A 272 -8.27 3.86 -0.46
N ILE A 273 -8.21 5.11 -0.02
CA ILE A 273 -8.90 5.61 1.16
C ILE A 273 -9.99 6.57 0.68
N MET A 274 -11.23 6.15 0.86
CA MET A 274 -12.42 6.88 0.46
C MET A 274 -12.74 7.98 1.47
N ASP A 275 -13.20 9.12 0.97
CA ASP A 275 -13.51 10.33 1.73
C ASP A 275 -12.30 10.92 2.47
N ALA A 276 -11.09 10.76 1.92
CA ALA A 276 -9.85 11.29 2.46
C ALA A 276 -9.14 12.21 1.47
N ASP A 277 -8.88 13.45 1.90
CA ASP A 277 -8.06 14.43 1.16
C ASP A 277 -6.72 14.59 1.87
N ASN A 278 -5.65 14.27 1.15
CA ASN A 278 -4.27 14.38 1.61
C ASN A 278 -3.47 15.46 0.88
N THR A 279 -4.12 16.44 0.25
CA THR A 279 -3.44 17.42 -0.63
C THR A 279 -2.37 18.24 0.10
N TYR A 280 -2.61 18.62 1.36
CA TYR A 280 -1.69 19.44 2.16
C TYR A 280 -1.51 18.88 3.57
N GLY A 281 -2.63 18.62 4.24
CA GLY A 281 -2.74 17.82 5.45
C GLY A 281 -3.75 16.70 5.22
N ARG A 282 -3.92 15.83 6.20
CA ARG A 282 -4.87 14.70 6.12
C ARG A 282 -6.18 15.05 6.79
N ILE A 283 -7.26 15.07 6.01
CA ILE A 283 -8.61 15.38 6.50
C ILE A 283 -9.64 14.41 5.93
N TYR A 284 -10.74 14.25 6.66
CA TYR A 284 -11.96 13.70 6.09
C TYR A 284 -12.59 14.74 5.16
N ARG A 285 -12.92 14.32 3.94
CA ARG A 285 -13.65 15.13 2.98
C ARG A 285 -14.48 14.21 2.09
N GLN A 286 -15.80 14.29 2.23
CA GLN A 286 -16.70 13.46 1.45
C GLN A 286 -16.45 13.61 -0.06
N GLY A 287 -16.35 12.49 -0.76
CA GLY A 287 -16.05 12.39 -2.18
C GLY A 287 -14.56 12.52 -2.54
N ALA A 288 -13.69 12.91 -1.60
CA ALA A 288 -12.25 12.88 -1.82
C ALA A 288 -11.73 11.44 -1.84
N ILE A 289 -10.65 11.20 -2.57
CA ILE A 289 -10.03 9.87 -2.66
C ILE A 289 -8.52 10.06 -2.57
N SER A 290 -7.88 9.29 -1.69
CA SER A 290 -6.43 9.20 -1.58
C SER A 290 -5.97 7.78 -1.86
N VAL A 291 -4.84 7.61 -2.55
CA VAL A 291 -4.20 6.31 -2.78
C VAL A 291 -2.81 6.33 -2.17
N GLY A 292 -2.46 5.28 -1.45
CA GLY A 292 -1.17 5.15 -0.79
C GLY A 292 -0.68 3.71 -0.71
N VAL A 293 0.48 3.53 -0.08
CA VAL A 293 1.14 2.23 0.12
C VAL A 293 1.12 1.88 1.60
N ILE A 294 0.86 0.62 1.95
CA ILE A 294 1.05 0.08 3.31
C ILE A 294 2.54 -0.04 3.62
N VAL A 295 3.02 0.67 4.63
CA VAL A 295 4.47 0.83 4.90
C VAL A 295 4.94 0.23 6.22
N HIS A 296 4.06 0.03 7.21
CA HIS A 296 4.37 -0.71 8.42
C HIS A 296 3.19 -1.57 8.87
N SER A 297 3.43 -2.47 9.81
CA SER A 297 2.45 -3.43 10.28
C SER A 297 1.36 -2.78 11.10
N ARG A 298 0.38 -3.60 11.48
CA ARG A 298 -0.56 -3.29 12.54
C ARG A 298 0.13 -2.88 13.84
N SER A 299 -0.65 -2.23 14.68
CA SER A 299 -0.27 -1.80 16.02
C SER A 299 -1.31 -2.28 17.03
N TYR A 300 -0.86 -2.51 18.26
CA TYR A 300 -1.74 -2.70 19.40
C TYR A 300 -2.23 -1.37 19.97
N VAL A 301 -1.52 -0.26 19.74
CA VAL A 301 -1.77 1.03 20.41
C VAL A 301 -3.05 1.69 19.89
N ALA A 302 -3.94 2.11 20.79
CA ALA A 302 -5.18 2.79 20.43
C ALA A 302 -4.95 3.97 19.46
N GLY A 303 -5.72 4.03 18.39
CA GLY A 303 -5.56 5.03 17.33
C GLY A 303 -4.53 4.67 16.25
N HIS A 304 -3.75 3.60 16.39
CA HIS A 304 -2.73 3.16 15.43
C HIS A 304 -3.13 1.90 14.66
N GLY A 305 -2.31 1.51 13.67
CA GLY A 305 -2.49 0.32 12.84
C GLY A 305 -1.52 0.32 11.65
N PRO A 306 -1.79 -0.40 10.53
CA PRO A 306 -0.91 -0.35 9.37
C PRO A 306 -0.84 1.06 8.78
N GLY A 307 0.38 1.59 8.63
CA GLY A 307 0.62 2.93 8.13
C GLY A 307 0.51 3.04 6.62
N VAL A 308 -0.02 4.16 6.13
CA VAL A 308 -0.19 4.45 4.69
C VAL A 308 0.60 5.69 4.28
N THR A 309 1.62 5.51 3.45
CA THR A 309 2.27 6.65 2.76
C THR A 309 1.46 7.03 1.53
N THR A 310 0.98 8.28 1.45
CA THR A 310 0.17 8.77 0.31
C THR A 310 1.01 8.88 -0.95
N LEU A 311 0.45 8.46 -2.09
CA LEU A 311 1.02 8.61 -3.43
C LEU A 311 0.22 9.60 -4.28
N PHE A 312 -1.11 9.45 -4.28
CA PHE A 312 -2.03 10.29 -5.06
C PHE A 312 -3.20 10.73 -4.20
N THR A 313 -3.75 11.90 -4.47
CA THR A 313 -4.96 12.39 -3.80
C THR A 313 -5.77 13.29 -4.72
N SER A 314 -7.08 13.22 -4.59
CA SER A 314 -8.02 14.13 -5.25
C SER A 314 -9.09 14.56 -4.27
N ALA A 315 -9.14 15.86 -4.00
CA ALA A 315 -10.18 16.48 -3.18
C ALA A 315 -11.58 16.47 -3.82
N THR A 316 -11.66 16.17 -5.12
CA THR A 316 -12.88 16.21 -5.94
C THR A 316 -13.29 14.85 -6.50
N GLY A 317 -12.64 13.76 -6.05
CA GLY A 317 -12.99 12.40 -6.47
C GLY A 317 -12.58 12.05 -7.90
N LYS A 318 -11.51 12.67 -8.42
CA LYS A 318 -10.97 12.40 -9.78
C LYS A 318 -10.13 11.13 -9.88
N ILE A 319 -10.08 10.31 -8.84
CA ILE A 319 -9.42 9.01 -8.84
C ILE A 319 -10.47 7.91 -8.94
N GLU A 320 -10.22 6.92 -9.78
CA GLU A 320 -11.02 5.71 -9.92
C GLU A 320 -10.17 4.50 -9.48
N PRO A 321 -10.26 4.09 -8.20
CA PRO A 321 -9.56 2.90 -7.74
C PRO A 321 -10.20 1.64 -8.33
N VAL A 322 -9.37 0.72 -8.82
CA VAL A 322 -9.82 -0.58 -9.35
C VAL A 322 -9.14 -1.69 -8.57
N ILE A 323 -9.93 -2.61 -8.03
CA ILE A 323 -9.41 -3.69 -7.19
C ILE A 323 -8.57 -4.66 -8.05
N ASP A 324 -7.33 -4.89 -7.61
CA ASP A 324 -6.40 -5.89 -8.16
C ASP A 324 -5.55 -6.44 -7.01
N GLU A 325 -5.62 -7.75 -6.76
CA GLU A 325 -4.85 -8.42 -5.71
C GLU A 325 -3.34 -8.34 -5.92
N LYS A 326 -2.88 -8.00 -7.12
CA LYS A 326 -1.48 -7.80 -7.46
C LYS A 326 -1.04 -6.34 -7.38
N ALA A 327 -1.90 -5.42 -6.94
CA ALA A 327 -1.55 -4.03 -6.68
C ALA A 327 -0.67 -3.90 -5.41
N ASN A 328 0.56 -4.40 -5.49
CA ASN A 328 1.54 -4.42 -4.42
C ASN A 328 2.94 -4.12 -4.95
N LEU A 329 3.75 -3.39 -4.18
CA LEU A 329 5.14 -3.06 -4.52
C LEU A 329 6.01 -4.28 -4.83
N ALA A 330 5.74 -5.44 -4.24
CA ALA A 330 6.44 -6.68 -4.51
C ALA A 330 6.39 -7.08 -5.99
N TYR A 331 5.25 -6.87 -6.65
CA TYR A 331 5.11 -7.14 -8.08
C TYR A 331 5.55 -5.95 -8.93
N LEU A 332 5.26 -4.73 -8.49
CA LEU A 332 5.59 -3.49 -9.22
C LEU A 332 7.10 -3.22 -9.30
N LEU A 333 7.86 -3.59 -8.27
CA LEU A 333 9.31 -3.37 -8.17
C LEU A 333 10.12 -4.67 -8.36
N GLY A 334 9.45 -5.80 -8.58
CA GLY A 334 10.09 -7.07 -8.92
C GLY A 334 10.76 -7.80 -7.75
N PHE A 335 10.18 -7.73 -6.55
CA PHE A 335 10.62 -8.52 -5.40
C PHE A 335 10.03 -9.94 -5.38
N LYS A 336 8.83 -10.13 -5.95
CA LYS A 336 8.18 -11.43 -6.17
C LYS A 336 7.77 -11.57 -7.63
N LYS A 337 7.81 -12.80 -8.19
CA LYS A 337 7.32 -13.03 -9.56
C LYS A 337 5.80 -13.11 -9.59
N LEU A 338 5.21 -12.75 -10.73
CA LEU A 338 3.78 -12.95 -10.98
C LEU A 338 3.44 -14.45 -10.89
N GLY A 339 2.64 -14.85 -9.90
CA GLY A 339 2.22 -16.24 -9.69
C GLY A 339 2.83 -16.93 -8.46
N GLU A 340 3.76 -16.28 -7.77
CA GLU A 340 4.20 -16.67 -6.43
C GLU A 340 3.26 -16.01 -5.40
N ASN A 341 2.60 -16.83 -4.58
CA ASN A 341 1.81 -16.40 -3.42
C ASN A 341 2.70 -16.34 -2.18
#